data_AF-A0AAJ0X2R0-F1
#
_entry.id   AF-A0AAJ0X2R0-F1
#
_cell.length_a   1.000
_cell.length_b   1.000
_cell.length_c   1.000
_cell.angle_alpha   90.00
_cell.angle_beta   90.00
_cell.angle_gamma   90.00
#
_symmetry.space_group_name_H-M   'P 1'
#
loop_
_entity.id
_entity.type
_entity.pdbx_description
1 polymer ?
#
loop_
_entity_poly.entity_id
_entity_poly.type
_entity_poly.pdbx_seq_one_letter_code
_entity_poly.pdbx_strand_id
1 'polypeptide(L)'
;MPQQPGPLETCDLEGVDARTAQKVAALQVEEALRILKGEAPRNVLIDVSGKEIRETDVPLRKGCPACNGTYEYLNKPPAATALCGRDAYLIRFGQKMDLQELGTRLSQKMKTRLFDGVLHVYPDEKRITLFENRAIVDAKNEREARSRLARFVGV
;
A
#
# COMPACT_ATOMS: atom_id res chain seq x y z
N MET A 1 -9.40 16.49 18.56
CA MET A 1 -8.83 15.64 17.50
C MET A 1 -7.33 15.60 17.73
N PRO A 2 -6.64 14.44 17.71
CA PRO A 2 -5.19 14.43 17.78
C PRO A 2 -4.64 15.26 16.60
N GLN A 3 -3.71 16.16 16.89
CA GLN A 3 -3.10 17.05 15.90
C GLN A 3 -2.42 16.18 14.84
N GLN A 4 -2.71 16.43 13.55
CA GLN A 4 -1.93 15.82 12.49
C GLN A 4 -0.49 16.29 12.66
N PRO A 5 0.52 15.38 12.66
CA PRO A 5 1.91 15.80 12.59
C PRO A 5 2.06 16.73 11.39
N GLY A 6 2.85 17.80 11.54
CA GLY A 6 3.15 18.76 10.46
C GLY A 6 3.65 18.05 9.20
N PRO A 7 3.68 18.72 8.04
CA PRO A 7 4.02 18.08 6.77
C PRO A 7 5.38 17.38 6.88
N LEU A 8 5.35 16.05 6.96
CA LEU A 8 6.53 15.20 6.93
C LEU A 8 6.91 14.99 5.47
N GLU A 9 8.20 15.07 5.17
CA GLU A 9 8.71 14.67 3.86
C GLU A 9 8.32 13.22 3.59
N THR A 10 7.88 12.95 2.36
CA THR A 10 7.34 11.64 2.01
C THR A 10 8.44 10.75 1.47
N CYS A 11 8.26 9.43 1.60
CA CYS A 11 9.19 8.45 1.03
C CYS A 11 9.34 8.55 -0.50
N ASP A 12 8.46 9.29 -1.19
CA ASP A 12 8.57 9.57 -2.62
C ASP A 12 9.67 10.61 -2.93
N LEU A 13 9.98 11.50 -1.98
CA LEU A 13 11.04 12.51 -2.10
C LEU A 13 12.35 12.01 -1.49
N GLU A 14 12.31 11.55 -0.24
CA GLU A 14 13.50 11.21 0.54
C GLU A 14 13.91 9.73 0.44
N GLY A 15 13.05 8.89 -0.17
CA GLY A 15 13.23 7.45 -0.18
C GLY A 15 12.94 6.79 1.17
N VAL A 16 13.36 5.53 1.29
CA VAL A 16 13.25 4.73 2.53
C VAL A 16 14.64 4.29 2.95
N ASP A 17 15.06 4.60 4.18
CA ASP A 17 16.34 4.10 4.71
C ASP A 17 16.28 2.57 4.86
N ALA A 18 17.04 1.87 4.00
CA ALA A 18 17.10 0.42 3.97
C ALA A 18 17.55 -0.19 5.31
N ARG A 19 18.37 0.52 6.09
CA ARG A 19 18.83 0.04 7.41
C ARG A 19 17.67 -0.05 8.40
N THR A 20 16.73 0.89 8.32
CA THR A 20 15.50 0.88 9.13
C THR A 20 14.67 -0.35 8.82
N ALA A 21 14.42 -0.61 7.54
CA ALA A 21 13.62 -1.76 7.11
C ALA A 21 14.26 -3.07 7.56
N GLN A 22 15.59 -3.21 7.44
CA GLN A 22 16.32 -4.40 7.88
C GLN A 22 16.25 -4.62 9.39
N LYS A 23 16.42 -3.56 10.19
CA LYS A 23 16.31 -3.64 11.66
C LYS A 23 14.90 -4.04 12.10
N VAL A 24 13.87 -3.42 11.53
CA VAL A 24 12.47 -3.73 11.84
C VAL A 24 12.14 -5.17 11.46
N ALA A 25 12.59 -5.63 10.28
CA ALA A 25 12.36 -7.00 9.83
C ALA A 25 12.98 -8.03 10.77
N ALA A 26 14.22 -7.81 11.23
CA ALA A 26 14.89 -8.70 12.18
C ALA A 26 14.10 -8.84 13.49
N LEU A 27 13.63 -7.73 14.06
CA LEU A 27 12.84 -7.72 15.29
C LEU A 27 11.46 -8.36 15.11
N GLN A 28 10.82 -8.16 13.96
CA GLN A 28 9.56 -8.83 13.64
C GLN A 28 9.73 -10.36 13.55
N VAL A 29 10.83 -10.85 12.98
CA VAL A 29 11.14 -12.28 12.93
C VAL A 29 11.39 -12.84 14.32
N GLU A 30 12.14 -12.12 15.17
CA GLU A 30 12.36 -12.50 16.56
C GLU A 30 11.03 -12.64 17.31
N GLU A 31 10.16 -11.63 17.24
CA GLU A 31 8.84 -11.67 17.91
C GLU A 31 7.95 -12.79 17.36
N ALA A 32 7.98 -13.05 16.05
CA ALA A 32 7.26 -14.18 15.46
C ALA A 32 7.74 -15.53 16.01
N LEU A 33 9.06 -15.72 16.13
CA LEU A 33 9.64 -16.94 16.71
C LEU A 33 9.30 -17.09 18.20
N ARG A 34 9.24 -15.99 18.95
CA ARG A 34 8.82 -15.98 20.35
C ARG A 34 7.36 -16.39 20.50
N ILE A 35 6.45 -15.83 19.68
CA ILE A 35 5.04 -16.22 19.63
C ILE A 35 4.90 -17.72 19.34
N LEU A 36 5.66 -18.25 18.36
CA LEU A 36 5.62 -19.67 18.01
C LEU A 36 6.08 -20.60 19.14
N LYS A 37 6.92 -20.10 20.06
CA LYS A 37 7.32 -20.81 21.28
C LYS A 37 6.32 -20.65 22.44
N GLY A 38 5.24 -19.91 22.24
CA GLY A 38 4.24 -19.63 23.27
C GLY A 38 4.58 -18.46 24.18
N GLU A 39 5.57 -17.63 23.82
CA GLU A 39 5.88 -16.42 24.56
C GLU A 39 4.94 -15.27 24.16
N ALA A 40 4.67 -14.35 25.09
CA ALA A 40 3.92 -13.14 24.79
C ALA A 40 4.75 -12.19 23.90
N PRO A 41 4.13 -11.59 22.86
CA PRO A 41 4.81 -10.61 22.02
C PRO A 41 5.06 -9.33 22.81
N ARG A 42 6.15 -8.65 22.46
CA ARG A 42 6.49 -7.33 22.98
C ARG A 42 6.11 -6.27 21.96
N ASN A 43 5.65 -5.10 22.43
CA ASN A 43 5.68 -3.91 21.56
C ASN A 43 7.03 -3.24 21.76
N VAL A 44 7.74 -3.04 20.66
CA VAL A 44 9.09 -2.47 20.66
C VAL A 44 9.07 -1.17 19.88
N LEU A 45 9.58 -0.11 20.52
CA LEU A 45 9.85 1.18 19.89
C LEU A 45 11.36 1.28 19.64
N ILE A 46 11.72 1.60 18.40
CA ILE A 46 13.12 1.64 17.95
C ILE A 46 13.41 3.04 17.44
N ASP A 47 14.48 3.65 17.96
CA ASP A 47 15.10 4.78 17.30
C ASP A 47 15.89 4.25 16.09
N VAL A 48 15.50 4.70 14.90
CA VAL A 48 16.10 4.33 13.62
C VAL A 48 17.61 4.58 13.59
N SER A 49 18.08 5.63 14.26
CA SER A 49 19.51 5.94 14.41
C SER A 49 20.28 4.83 15.14
N GLY A 50 19.58 3.88 15.76
CA GLY A 50 20.13 2.70 16.43
C GLY A 50 20.59 2.97 17.85
N LYS A 51 20.31 4.16 18.39
CA LYS A 51 20.71 4.53 19.74
C LYS A 51 19.86 3.87 20.81
N GLU A 52 18.64 3.46 20.46
CA GLU A 52 17.67 3.02 21.45
C GLU A 52 16.66 2.02 20.90
N ILE A 53 16.43 0.98 21.70
CA ILE A 53 15.33 0.02 21.55
C ILE A 53 14.67 -0.06 22.93
N ARG A 54 13.38 0.24 23.01
CA ARG A 54 12.60 0.21 24.24
C ARG A 54 11.33 -0.60 24.06
N GLU A 55 11.03 -1.42 25.06
CA GLU A 55 9.73 -2.05 25.16
C GLU A 55 8.69 -1.02 25.62
N THR A 56 7.49 -1.12 25.09
CA THR A 56 6.39 -0.20 25.40
C THR A 56 5.08 -0.94 25.52
N ASP A 57 4.21 -0.45 26.41
CA ASP A 57 2.85 -0.96 26.54
C ASP A 57 1.90 -0.07 25.75
N VAL A 58 1.15 -0.71 24.84
CA VAL A 58 0.09 -0.06 24.08
C VAL A 58 -1.25 -0.56 24.63
N PRO A 59 -1.91 0.19 25.53
CA PRO A 59 -3.16 -0.25 26.13
C PRO A 59 -4.29 -0.29 25.10
N LEU A 60 -5.17 -1.28 25.22
CA LEU A 60 -6.38 -1.35 24.40
C LEU A 60 -7.28 -0.15 24.68
N ARG A 61 -7.79 0.46 23.61
CA ARG A 61 -8.80 1.51 23.71
C ARG A 61 -10.12 0.92 24.18
N LYS A 62 -10.66 1.43 25.30
CA LYS A 62 -12.01 1.09 25.78
C LYS A 62 -13.06 1.42 24.71
N GLY A 63 -13.94 0.47 24.43
CA GLY A 63 -15.00 0.62 23.43
C GLY A 63 -14.51 0.70 21.98
N CYS A 64 -13.30 0.19 21.67
CA CYS A 64 -12.81 0.13 20.30
C CYS A 64 -13.74 -0.71 19.41
N PRO A 65 -14.36 -0.13 18.35
CA PRO A 65 -15.27 -0.86 17.49
C PRO A 65 -14.60 -2.08 16.82
N ALA A 66 -13.36 -1.93 16.35
CA ALA A 66 -12.62 -3.00 15.69
C ALA A 66 -12.27 -4.15 16.64
N CYS A 67 -11.90 -3.86 17.90
CA CYS A 67 -11.65 -4.91 18.90
C CYS A 67 -12.94 -5.64 19.31
N ASN A 68 -14.10 -5.01 19.11
CA ASN A 68 -15.42 -5.59 19.39
C ASN A 68 -16.10 -6.21 18.15
N GLY A 69 -15.37 -6.41 17.05
CA GLY A 69 -15.87 -7.10 15.86
C GLY A 69 -16.57 -6.22 14.81
N THR A 70 -16.62 -4.90 15.02
CA THR A 70 -17.18 -3.97 14.03
C THR A 70 -16.08 -3.44 13.12
N TYR A 71 -16.02 -3.98 11.90
CA TYR A 71 -15.03 -3.62 10.89
C TYR A 71 -15.64 -2.77 9.77
N GLU A 72 -15.67 -1.46 9.96
CA GLU A 72 -16.31 -0.51 9.04
C GLU A 72 -15.85 -0.67 7.57
N TYR A 73 -14.60 -1.05 7.35
CA TYR A 73 -14.02 -1.14 6.01
C TYR A 73 -13.93 -2.56 5.45
N LEU A 74 -14.17 -3.60 6.26
CA LEU A 74 -13.96 -5.00 5.82
C LEU A 74 -14.95 -5.42 4.74
N ASN A 75 -16.20 -4.93 4.81
CA ASN A 75 -17.27 -5.29 3.88
C ASN A 75 -17.63 -4.14 2.91
N LYS A 76 -16.94 -3.01 2.98
CA LYS A 76 -17.19 -1.91 2.03
C LYS A 76 -16.56 -2.23 0.69
N PRO A 77 -17.22 -1.90 -0.43
CA PRO A 77 -16.62 -2.06 -1.75
C PRO A 77 -15.32 -1.26 -1.81
N PRO A 78 -14.31 -1.72 -2.58
CA PRO A 78 -13.00 -1.10 -2.56
C PRO A 78 -13.08 0.35 -3.05
N ALA A 79 -12.84 1.30 -2.15
CA ALA A 79 -12.71 2.71 -2.50
C ALA A 79 -11.34 2.97 -3.14
N ALA A 80 -11.25 3.99 -4.00
CA ALA A 80 -9.95 4.46 -4.44
C ALA A 80 -9.21 5.03 -3.23
N THR A 81 -7.93 4.69 -3.08
CA THR A 81 -7.09 5.17 -1.98
C THR A 81 -6.04 6.10 -2.57
N ALA A 82 -6.01 7.36 -2.14
CA ALA A 82 -4.92 8.28 -2.50
C ALA A 82 -3.61 7.76 -1.90
N LEU A 83 -2.56 7.69 -2.72
CA LEU A 83 -1.22 7.33 -2.25
C LEU A 83 -0.53 8.61 -1.77
N CYS A 84 -0.16 8.65 -0.49
CA CYS A 84 0.51 9.83 0.08
C CYS A 84 1.86 10.09 -0.63
N GLY A 85 2.18 11.37 -0.82
CA GLY A 85 3.45 11.80 -1.41
C GLY A 85 3.52 11.76 -2.94
N ARG A 86 2.48 11.23 -3.61
CA ARG A 86 2.42 11.20 -5.08
C ARG A 86 1.02 11.52 -5.59
N ASP A 87 0.94 12.13 -6.77
CA ASP A 87 -0.31 12.28 -7.52
C ASP A 87 -0.75 10.94 -8.11
N ALA A 88 -1.13 9.97 -7.25
CA ALA A 88 -1.61 8.68 -7.70
C ALA A 88 -2.65 8.07 -6.76
N TYR A 89 -3.52 7.24 -7.35
CA TYR A 89 -4.59 6.55 -6.67
C TYR A 89 -4.48 5.04 -6.88
N LEU A 90 -4.61 4.31 -5.78
CA LEU A 90 -4.81 2.86 -5.80
C LEU A 90 -6.30 2.58 -5.97
N ILE A 91 -6.67 1.94 -7.08
CA ILE A 91 -8.04 1.50 -7.34
C ILE A 91 -8.06 -0.01 -7.31
N ARG A 92 -8.91 -0.60 -6.47
CA ARG A 92 -9.08 -2.05 -6.37
C ARG A 92 -10.29 -2.49 -7.18
N PHE A 93 -10.17 -3.67 -7.77
CA PHE A 93 -11.22 -4.33 -8.54
C PHE A 93 -11.83 -5.46 -7.72
N GLY A 94 -13.13 -5.73 -7.91
CA GLY A 94 -13.80 -6.87 -7.29
C GLY A 94 -13.45 -8.22 -7.95
N GLN A 95 -12.86 -8.19 -9.16
CA GLN A 95 -12.54 -9.37 -9.95
C GLN A 95 -11.06 -9.36 -10.35
N LYS A 96 -10.49 -10.56 -10.56
CA LYS A 96 -9.14 -10.71 -11.10
C LYS A 96 -9.15 -10.46 -12.61
N MET A 97 -8.07 -9.85 -13.09
CA MET A 97 -7.81 -9.60 -14.50
C MET A 97 -6.65 -10.45 -14.99
N ASP A 98 -6.77 -11.00 -16.20
CA ASP A 98 -5.65 -11.62 -16.90
C ASP A 98 -4.74 -10.51 -17.47
N LEU A 99 -3.60 -10.30 -16.80
CA LEU A 99 -2.64 -9.27 -17.20
C LEU A 99 -1.89 -9.62 -18.50
N GLN A 100 -1.80 -10.90 -18.84
CA GLN A 100 -1.12 -11.35 -20.04
C GLN A 100 -1.98 -11.08 -21.27
N GLU A 101 -3.26 -11.49 -21.22
CA GLU A 101 -4.24 -11.18 -22.25
C GLU A 101 -4.38 -9.67 -22.44
N LEU A 102 -4.52 -8.94 -21.32
CA LEU A 102 -4.61 -7.48 -21.35
C LEU A 102 -3.36 -6.83 -21.93
N GLY A 103 -2.18 -7.32 -21.56
CA GLY A 103 -0.90 -6.83 -22.07
C GLY A 103 -0.81 -6.98 -23.59
N THR A 104 -1.14 -8.16 -24.13
CA THR A 104 -1.16 -8.44 -25.57
C THR A 104 -2.16 -7.55 -26.32
N ARG A 105 -3.34 -7.31 -25.74
CA ARG A 105 -4.35 -6.43 -26.33
C ARG A 105 -3.88 -4.98 -26.37
N LEU A 106 -3.29 -4.48 -25.28
CA LEU A 106 -2.88 -3.08 -25.16
C LEU A 106 -1.57 -2.77 -25.89
N SER A 107 -0.68 -3.74 -26.06
CA SER A 107 0.59 -3.55 -26.77
C SER A 107 0.41 -3.14 -28.24
N GLN A 108 -0.76 -3.44 -28.83
CA GLN A 108 -1.12 -3.01 -30.18
C GLN A 108 -1.38 -1.50 -30.30
N LYS A 109 -1.69 -0.81 -29.20
CA LYS A 109 -2.10 0.61 -29.18
C LYS A 109 -1.13 1.51 -28.42
N MET A 110 -0.35 0.96 -27.51
CA MET A 110 0.53 1.73 -26.63
C MET A 110 1.65 0.90 -26.05
N LYS A 111 2.63 1.59 -25.46
CA LYS A 111 3.75 0.93 -24.77
C LYS A 111 3.24 0.20 -23.53
N THR A 112 3.55 -1.09 -23.48
CA THR A 112 3.26 -1.98 -22.35
C THR A 112 4.52 -2.70 -21.92
N ARG A 113 4.65 -2.99 -20.62
CA ARG A 113 5.70 -3.85 -20.08
C ARG A 113 5.11 -4.77 -19.01
N LEU A 114 5.04 -6.05 -19.31
CA LEU A 114 4.69 -7.08 -18.33
C LEU A 114 5.98 -7.63 -17.71
N PHE A 115 6.08 -7.61 -16.39
CA PHE A 115 7.21 -8.19 -15.68
C PHE A 115 6.74 -8.64 -14.29
N ASP A 116 7.09 -9.87 -13.92
CA ASP A 116 6.85 -10.43 -12.57
C ASP A 116 5.40 -10.23 -12.05
N GLY A 117 4.42 -10.58 -12.89
CA GLY A 117 3.00 -10.45 -12.53
C GLY A 117 2.47 -9.02 -12.43
N VAL A 118 3.22 -8.03 -12.94
CA VAL A 118 2.82 -6.61 -12.96
C VAL A 118 2.85 -6.09 -14.39
N LEU A 119 1.73 -5.51 -14.84
CA LEU A 119 1.63 -4.88 -16.16
C LEU A 119 1.73 -3.36 -16.03
N HIS A 120 2.76 -2.78 -16.64
CA HIS A 120 2.88 -1.35 -16.82
C HIS A 120 2.34 -0.95 -18.18
N VAL A 121 1.48 0.07 -18.19
CA VAL A 121 0.92 0.67 -19.40
C VAL A 121 1.23 2.16 -19.37
N TYR A 122 1.59 2.74 -20.52
CA TYR A 122 1.99 4.15 -20.61
C TYR A 122 1.09 4.94 -21.58
N PRO A 123 -0.17 5.19 -21.23
CA PRO A 123 -1.04 6.09 -21.99
C PRO A 123 -0.65 7.55 -21.79
N ASP A 124 -0.40 8.27 -22.90
CA ASP A 124 -0.08 9.71 -22.91
C ASP A 124 1.11 10.05 -21.98
N GLU A 125 2.17 9.23 -22.02
CA GLU A 125 3.39 9.31 -21.20
C GLU A 125 3.21 9.15 -19.68
N LYS A 126 1.98 9.06 -19.19
CA LYS A 126 1.67 8.83 -17.78
C LYS A 126 1.46 7.34 -17.51
N ARG A 127 1.94 6.85 -16.37
CA ARG A 127 1.94 5.41 -16.07
C ARG A 127 0.65 4.94 -15.41
N ILE A 128 0.20 3.76 -15.82
CA ILE A 128 -0.76 2.92 -15.09
C ILE A 128 -0.06 1.61 -14.75
N THR A 129 -0.03 1.25 -13.48
CA THR A 129 0.52 -0.02 -13.00
C THR A 129 -0.60 -0.93 -12.59
N LEU A 130 -0.74 -2.07 -13.26
CA LEU A 130 -1.81 -3.03 -13.09
C LEU A 130 -1.29 -4.28 -12.39
N PHE A 131 -2.04 -4.71 -11.39
CA PHE A 131 -1.98 -6.01 -10.74
C PHE A 131 -3.29 -6.73 -11.02
N GLU A 132 -3.37 -8.04 -10.74
CA GLU A 132 -4.57 -8.84 -11.00
C GLU A 132 -5.87 -8.21 -10.47
N ASN A 133 -5.84 -7.58 -9.29
CA ASN A 133 -7.03 -7.08 -8.60
C ASN A 133 -6.98 -5.59 -8.25
N ARG A 134 -6.00 -4.85 -8.76
CA ARG A 134 -5.85 -3.42 -8.47
C ARG A 134 -4.99 -2.71 -9.51
N ALA A 135 -5.20 -1.42 -9.64
CA ALA A 135 -4.37 -0.51 -10.42
C ALA A 135 -3.81 0.60 -9.54
N ILE A 136 -2.63 1.06 -9.86
CA ILE A 136 -2.11 2.36 -9.44
C ILE A 136 -2.14 3.28 -10.65
N VAL A 137 -2.87 4.37 -10.53
CA VAL A 137 -3.10 5.33 -11.63
C VAL A 137 -2.56 6.68 -11.20
N ASP A 138 -1.62 7.23 -11.96
CA ASP A 138 -1.15 8.59 -11.75
C ASP A 138 -2.28 9.58 -12.11
N ALA A 139 -2.75 10.37 -11.14
CA ALA A 139 -3.88 11.28 -11.26
C ALA A 139 -3.94 12.23 -10.05
N LYS A 140 -4.44 13.46 -10.27
CA LYS A 140 -4.54 14.50 -9.23
C LYS A 140 -5.74 14.30 -8.29
N ASN A 141 -6.76 13.59 -8.76
CA ASN A 141 -7.96 13.29 -7.98
C ASN A 141 -8.56 11.94 -8.39
N GLU A 142 -9.43 11.40 -7.53
CA GLU A 142 -10.09 10.10 -7.76
C GLU A 142 -10.88 10.05 -9.08
N ARG A 143 -11.55 11.15 -9.45
CA ARG A 143 -12.34 11.21 -10.68
C ARG A 143 -11.47 11.05 -11.93
N GLU A 144 -10.33 11.74 -11.97
CA GLU A 144 -9.34 11.57 -13.03
C GLU A 144 -8.81 10.13 -13.04
N ALA A 145 -8.45 9.57 -11.88
CA ALA A 145 -7.93 8.21 -11.78
C ALA A 145 -8.90 7.17 -12.36
N ARG A 146 -10.18 7.23 -11.97
CA ARG A 146 -11.23 6.33 -12.48
C ARG A 146 -11.47 6.49 -13.97
N SER A 147 -11.54 7.74 -14.46
CA SER A 147 -11.75 8.02 -15.89
C SER A 147 -10.62 7.46 -16.76
N ARG A 148 -9.37 7.64 -16.33
CA ARG A 148 -8.20 7.08 -17.03
C ARG A 148 -8.23 5.56 -17.05
N LEU A 149 -8.53 4.94 -15.90
CA LEU A 149 -8.58 3.49 -15.80
C LEU A 149 -9.67 2.89 -16.69
N ALA A 150 -10.88 3.45 -16.67
CA ALA A 150 -11.98 3.04 -17.54
C ALA A 150 -11.63 3.18 -19.03
N ARG A 151 -11.02 4.31 -19.42
CA ARG A 151 -10.66 4.60 -20.82
C ARG A 151 -9.66 3.60 -21.40
N PHE A 152 -8.65 3.21 -20.64
CA PHE A 152 -7.52 2.42 -21.17
C PHE A 152 -7.61 0.93 -20.85
N VAL A 153 -8.26 0.56 -19.75
CA VAL A 153 -8.32 -0.83 -19.29
C VAL A 153 -9.71 -1.44 -19.49
N GLY A 154 -10.77 -0.62 -19.42
CA GLY A 154 -12.15 -1.07 -19.57
C GLY A 154 -12.73 -1.67 -18.28
N VAL A 155 -12.44 -1.04 -17.15
CA VAL A 155 -13.01 -1.38 -15.82
C VAL A 155 -13.96 -0.29 -15.36
#